data_AF-A0A4P6UY08-F1
#
_entry.id   AF-A0A4P6UY08-F1
#
_cell.length_a   1.000
_cell.length_b   1.000
_cell.length_c   1.000
_cell.angle_alpha   90.00
_cell.angle_beta   90.00
_cell.angle_gamma   90.00
#
_symmetry.space_group_name_H-M   'P 1'
#
loop_
_entity.id
_entity.type
_entity.pdbx_description
1 polymer ?
#
loop_
_entity_poly.entity_id
_entity_poly.type
_entity_poly.pdbx_seq_one_letter_code
_entity_poly.pdbx_strand_id
1 'polypeptide(L)'
;MTDPALTATGLYAGLCMLIMFWLANAIGTLRRAHMIAVGDGGNKHLAKIMRGQANAAENMPLFLIMLAIGALTVVPLVAVHGLGLAFVIGRALHAWHFIQKRAPLWQRFVGFGIAALATFGLALWLIGAGLWSLIS
;
A
#
# COMPACT_ATOMS: atom_id res chain seq x y z
N MET A 1 21.95 3.34 17.92
CA MET A 1 20.85 2.36 18.00
C MET A 1 19.78 2.85 17.04
N THR A 2 19.28 2.01 16.13
CA THR A 2 18.21 2.42 15.21
C THR A 2 16.93 2.65 16.00
N ASP A 3 16.22 3.74 15.71
CA ASP A 3 14.91 3.99 16.31
C ASP A 3 13.97 2.80 16.04
N PRO A 4 13.35 2.19 17.07
CA PRO A 4 12.50 1.02 16.89
C PRO A 4 11.29 1.29 15.98
N ALA A 5 10.69 2.47 16.06
CA ALA A 5 9.54 2.85 15.24
C ALA A 5 9.95 3.00 13.77
N LEU A 6 11.11 3.62 13.50
CA LEU A 6 11.66 3.71 12.15
C LEU A 6 12.01 2.33 11.57
N THR A 7 12.55 1.44 12.41
CA THR A 7 12.83 0.04 12.04
C THR A 7 11.55 -0.70 11.66
N ALA A 8 10.46 -0.51 12.42
CA ALA A 8 9.15 -1.04 12.09
C ALA A 8 8.59 -0.47 10.78
N THR A 9 8.78 0.83 10.51
CA THR A 9 8.42 1.42 9.21
C THR A 9 9.16 0.74 8.05
N GLY A 10 10.45 0.43 8.22
CA GLY A 10 11.24 -0.33 7.24
C GLY A 10 10.67 -1.72 6.95
N LEU A 11 10.20 -2.43 7.98
CA LEU A 11 9.49 -3.71 7.82
C LEU A 11 8.26 -3.55 6.91
N TYR A 12 7.41 -2.55 7.16
CA TYR A 12 6.21 -2.32 6.35
C TYR A 12 6.54 -1.89 4.91
N ALA A 13 7.63 -1.15 4.71
CA ALA A 13 8.13 -0.84 3.37
C ALA A 13 8.53 -2.11 2.61
N GLY A 14 9.23 -3.04 3.27
CA GLY A 14 9.57 -4.35 2.71
C GLY A 14 8.33 -5.17 2.33
N LEU A 15 7.35 -5.27 3.23
CA LEU A 15 6.08 -5.96 2.96
C LEU A 15 5.30 -5.33 1.80
N CYS A 16 5.28 -3.99 1.72
CA CYS A 16 4.71 -3.27 0.60
C CYS A 16 5.39 -3.60 -0.73
N MET A 17 6.72 -3.74 -0.73
CA MET A 17 7.47 -4.14 -1.93
C MET A 17 7.16 -5.59 -2.36
N LEU A 18 6.93 -6.50 -1.41
CA LEU A 18 6.49 -7.86 -1.73
C LEU A 18 5.12 -7.86 -2.45
N ILE A 19 4.18 -7.00 -2.05
CA ILE A 19 2.90 -6.83 -2.76
C ILE A 19 3.13 -6.29 -4.17
N MET A 20 4.05 -5.35 -4.36
CA MET A 20 4.41 -4.83 -5.69
C MET A 20 4.98 -5.95 -6.58
N PHE A 21 5.88 -6.78 -6.05
CA PHE A 21 6.40 -7.94 -6.78
C PHE A 21 5.32 -8.96 -7.11
N TRP A 22 4.36 -9.18 -6.21
CA TRP A 22 3.25 -10.09 -6.48
C TRP A 22 2.39 -9.63 -7.67
N LEU A 23 2.06 -8.33 -7.74
CA LEU A 23 1.36 -7.73 -8.88
C LEU A 23 2.20 -7.79 -10.17
N ALA A 24 3.49 -7.46 -10.09
CA ALA A 24 4.39 -7.49 -11.25
C ALA A 24 4.55 -8.91 -11.80
N ASN A 25 4.66 -9.93 -10.94
CA ASN A 25 4.71 -11.33 -11.34
C ASN A 25 3.40 -11.78 -12.01
N ALA A 26 2.25 -11.35 -11.51
CA ALA A 26 0.96 -11.65 -12.12
C ALA A 26 0.87 -11.05 -13.54
N ILE A 27 1.31 -9.80 -13.73
CA ILE A 27 1.40 -9.15 -15.04
C ILE A 27 2.35 -9.91 -15.98
N GLY A 28 3.57 -10.22 -15.53
CA GLY A 28 4.55 -10.93 -16.34
C GLY A 28 4.07 -12.31 -16.77
N THR A 29 3.36 -13.01 -15.89
CA THR A 29 2.77 -14.32 -16.19
C THR A 29 1.70 -14.22 -17.27
N LEU A 30 0.76 -13.26 -17.17
CA LEU A 30 -0.25 -13.05 -18.21
C LEU A 30 0.36 -12.59 -19.54
N ARG A 31 1.36 -11.70 -19.50
CA ARG A 31 2.04 -11.23 -20.72
C ARG A 31 2.69 -12.38 -21.48
N ARG A 32 3.41 -13.26 -20.78
CA ARG A 32 4.00 -14.46 -21.39
C ARG A 32 2.94 -15.39 -21.96
N ALA A 33 1.88 -15.66 -21.21
CA ALA A 33 0.79 -16.54 -21.65
C ALA A 33 0.05 -16.03 -22.90
N HIS A 34 0.03 -14.71 -23.12
CA HIS A 34 -0.67 -14.07 -24.24
C HIS A 34 0.27 -13.45 -25.30
N MET A 35 1.59 -13.69 -25.20
CA MET A 35 2.59 -13.13 -26.12
C MET A 35 2.54 -11.60 -26.26
N ILE A 36 2.25 -10.90 -25.16
CA ILE A 36 2.14 -9.43 -25.12
C ILE A 36 3.47 -8.83 -24.64
N ALA A 37 4.15 -8.09 -25.52
CA ALA A 37 5.41 -7.43 -25.18
C ALA A 37 5.21 -6.20 -24.27
N VAL A 38 4.34 -5.28 -24.67
CA VAL A 38 4.10 -3.98 -24.00
C VAL A 38 2.61 -3.69 -23.90
N GLY A 39 2.22 -2.89 -22.91
CA GLY A 39 0.81 -2.55 -22.65
C GLY A 39 0.00 -3.74 -22.17
N ASP A 40 -1.28 -3.74 -22.50
CA ASP A 40 -2.23 -4.80 -22.16
C ASP A 40 -2.67 -5.66 -23.35
N GLY A 41 -2.30 -5.32 -24.59
CA GLY A 41 -2.64 -6.08 -25.80
C GLY A 41 -4.14 -6.31 -26.01
N GLY A 42 -5.01 -5.47 -25.46
CA GLY A 42 -6.48 -5.68 -25.47
C GLY A 42 -6.98 -6.69 -24.43
N ASN A 43 -6.10 -7.27 -23.62
CA ASN A 43 -6.46 -8.22 -22.57
C ASN A 43 -7.00 -7.48 -21.34
N LYS A 44 -8.32 -7.53 -21.16
CA LYS A 44 -9.03 -6.87 -20.04
C LYS A 44 -8.54 -7.32 -18.65
N HIS A 45 -8.11 -8.56 -18.49
CA HIS A 45 -7.59 -9.05 -17.21
C HIS A 45 -6.20 -8.49 -16.93
N LEU A 46 -5.32 -8.44 -17.93
CA LEU A 46 -4.03 -7.80 -17.81
C LEU A 46 -4.16 -6.29 -17.49
N ALA A 47 -5.04 -5.58 -18.21
CA ALA A 47 -5.35 -4.18 -17.94
C ALA A 47 -5.83 -3.95 -16.49
N LYS A 48 -6.67 -4.86 -15.98
CA LYS A 48 -7.11 -4.84 -14.59
C LYS A 48 -5.91 -4.93 -13.64
N ILE A 49 -5.04 -5.94 -13.77
CA ILE A 49 -3.88 -6.11 -12.87
C ILE A 49 -2.93 -4.90 -12.95
N MET A 50 -2.68 -4.39 -14.17
CA MET A 50 -1.88 -3.18 -14.39
C MET A 50 -2.42 -1.98 -13.63
N ARG A 51 -3.75 -1.77 -13.58
CA ARG A 51 -4.34 -0.70 -12.77
C ARG A 51 -4.15 -0.95 -11.26
N GLY A 52 -4.21 -2.20 -10.82
CA GLY A 52 -3.88 -2.59 -9.45
C GLY A 52 -2.45 -2.20 -9.06
N GLN A 53 -1.47 -2.48 -9.93
CA GLN A 53 -0.07 -2.10 -9.72
C GLN A 53 0.14 -0.57 -9.76
N ALA A 54 -0.46 0.13 -10.72
CA ALA A 54 -0.37 1.58 -10.79
C ALA A 54 -0.94 2.23 -9.52
N ASN A 55 -2.11 1.78 -9.05
CA ASN A 55 -2.68 2.27 -7.79
C ASN A 55 -1.78 1.97 -6.58
N ALA A 56 -1.10 0.82 -6.55
CA ALA A 56 -0.14 0.50 -5.50
C ALA A 56 1.08 1.44 -5.53
N ALA A 57 1.64 1.70 -6.71
CA ALA A 57 2.74 2.63 -6.90
C ALA A 57 2.36 4.09 -6.54
N GLU A 58 1.10 4.49 -6.78
CA GLU A 58 0.60 5.83 -6.45
C GLU A 58 0.40 6.02 -4.94
N ASN A 59 -0.09 5.00 -4.21
CA ASN A 59 -0.58 5.18 -2.83
C ASN A 59 0.36 4.63 -1.76
N MET A 60 1.05 3.52 -2.01
CA MET A 60 1.88 2.86 -0.99
C MET A 60 3.12 3.69 -0.61
N PRO A 61 3.85 4.31 -1.56
CA PRO A 61 4.98 5.17 -1.21
C PRO A 61 4.58 6.36 -0.34
N LEU A 62 3.46 7.03 -0.66
CA LEU A 62 3.01 8.18 0.12
C LEU A 62 2.68 7.80 1.57
N PHE A 63 1.98 6.68 1.78
CA PHE A 63 1.73 6.15 3.12
C PHE A 63 3.04 5.87 3.88
N LEU A 64 4.00 5.20 3.24
CA LEU A 64 5.29 4.87 3.87
C LEU A 64 6.12 6.11 4.20
N ILE A 65 6.09 7.15 3.35
CA ILE A 65 6.74 8.43 3.60
C ILE A 65 6.12 9.09 4.84
N MET A 66 4.79 9.15 4.92
CA MET A 66 4.11 9.69 6.11
C MET A 66 4.43 8.85 7.36
N LEU A 67 4.49 7.53 7.25
CA LEU A 67 4.79 6.64 8.37
C LEU A 67 6.22 6.84 8.87
N ALA A 68 7.18 7.05 7.96
CA ALA A 68 8.56 7.37 8.30
C ALA A 68 8.68 8.73 8.98
N ILE A 69 8.03 9.76 8.43
CA ILE A 69 7.97 11.10 9.06
C ILE A 69 7.35 11.00 10.45
N GLY A 70 6.25 10.26 10.60
CA GLY A 70 5.59 10.02 11.89
C GLY A 70 6.51 9.33 12.88
N ALA A 71 7.16 8.24 12.48
CA ALA A 71 8.10 7.51 13.34
C ALA A 71 9.29 8.37 13.81
N LEU A 72 9.76 9.31 12.97
CA LEU A 72 10.84 10.24 13.30
C LEU A 72 10.42 11.41 14.19
N THR A 73 9.12 11.64 14.36
CA THR A 73 8.62 12.87 15.00
C THR A 73 7.71 12.58 16.19
N VAL A 74 6.55 11.97 15.97
CA VAL A 74 5.44 11.98 16.94
C VAL A 74 4.65 10.67 17.06
N VAL A 75 4.88 9.70 16.17
CA VAL A 75 4.09 8.46 16.13
C VAL A 75 4.84 7.36 16.89
N PRO A 76 4.29 6.86 18.00
CA PRO A 76 4.96 5.83 18.81
C PRO A 76 4.96 4.48 18.10
N LEU A 77 5.92 3.61 18.48
CA LEU A 77 6.10 2.27 17.91
C LEU A 77 4.81 1.44 17.79
N VAL A 78 3.97 1.45 18.83
CA VAL A 78 2.70 0.69 18.83
C VAL A 78 1.75 1.19 17.74
N ALA A 79 1.68 2.51 17.53
CA ALA A 79 0.86 3.10 16.47
C ALA A 79 1.44 2.81 15.09
N VAL A 80 2.77 2.82 14.93
CA VAL A 80 3.42 2.41 13.68
C VAL A 80 3.04 0.98 13.30
N HIS A 81 3.06 0.05 14.26
CA HIS A 81 2.64 -1.33 14.01
C HIS A 81 1.16 -1.44 13.66
N GLY A 82 0.28 -0.77 14.40
CA GLY A 82 -1.16 -0.78 14.12
C GLY A 82 -1.49 -0.25 12.72
N LEU A 83 -0.96 0.92 12.38
CA LEU A 83 -1.19 1.57 11.09
C LEU A 83 -0.54 0.79 9.94
N GLY A 84 0.72 0.37 10.10
CA GLY A 84 1.45 -0.37 9.08
C GLY A 84 0.82 -1.73 8.79
N LEU A 85 0.40 -2.47 9.82
CA LEU A 85 -0.24 -3.77 9.65
C LEU A 85 -1.60 -3.65 8.96
N ALA A 86 -2.44 -2.72 9.43
CA ALA A 86 -3.73 -2.44 8.79
C ALA A 86 -3.54 -2.08 7.31
N PHE A 87 -2.61 -1.17 7.02
CA PHE A 87 -2.32 -0.75 5.65
C PHE A 87 -1.88 -1.94 4.77
N VAL A 88 -0.91 -2.74 5.21
CA VAL A 88 -0.43 -3.90 4.45
C VAL A 88 -1.54 -4.92 4.20
N ILE A 89 -2.37 -5.24 5.20
CA ILE A 89 -3.51 -6.15 5.03
C ILE A 89 -4.48 -5.61 3.99
N GLY A 90 -4.85 -4.33 4.09
CA GLY A 90 -5.73 -3.68 3.13
C GLY A 90 -5.18 -3.73 1.70
N ARG A 91 -3.89 -3.42 1.53
CA ARG A 91 -3.21 -3.46 0.23
C ARG A 91 -3.08 -4.87 -0.33
N ALA A 92 -2.82 -5.88 0.50
CA ALA A 92 -2.75 -7.27 0.08
C ALA A 92 -4.12 -7.77 -0.40
N LEU A 93 -5.21 -7.51 0.35
CA LEU A 93 -6.58 -7.84 -0.07
C LEU A 93 -6.98 -7.12 -1.37
N HIS A 94 -6.62 -5.85 -1.49
CA HIS A 94 -6.88 -5.07 -2.70
C HIS A 94 -6.10 -5.61 -3.91
N ALA A 95 -4.82 -5.94 -3.75
CA ALA A 95 -4.01 -6.58 -4.79
C ALA A 95 -4.59 -7.95 -5.21
N TRP A 96 -5.03 -8.76 -4.24
CA TRP A 96 -5.70 -10.05 -4.47
C TRP A 96 -6.92 -9.90 -5.39
N HIS A 97 -7.75 -8.87 -5.17
CA HIS A 97 -8.88 -8.56 -6.04
C HIS A 97 -8.45 -8.30 -7.49
N PHE A 98 -7.35 -7.56 -7.69
CA PHE A 98 -6.87 -7.21 -9.01
C PHE A 98 -6.29 -8.40 -9.77
N ILE A 99 -5.59 -9.29 -9.07
CA ILE A 99 -4.92 -10.47 -9.64
C ILE A 99 -5.93 -11.50 -10.16
N GLN A 100 -7.05 -11.70 -9.47
CA GLN A 100 -8.06 -12.66 -9.93
C GLN A 100 -8.85 -12.14 -11.13
N LYS A 101 -9.07 -13.02 -12.12
CA LYS A 101 -9.90 -12.72 -13.30
C LYS A 101 -11.34 -12.39 -12.91
N ARG A 102 -11.92 -13.19 -12.00
CA ARG A 102 -13.24 -12.99 -11.41
C ARG A 102 -13.08 -12.85 -9.91
N ALA A 103 -13.05 -11.61 -9.43
CA ALA A 103 -12.91 -11.30 -8.02
C ALA A 103 -14.23 -10.73 -7.49
N PRO A 104 -14.66 -11.11 -6.29
CA PRO A 104 -15.79 -10.44 -5.66
C PRO A 104 -15.45 -8.99 -5.33
N LEU A 105 -16.44 -8.09 -5.43
CA LEU A 105 -16.25 -6.65 -5.23
C LEU A 105 -15.88 -6.29 -3.78
N TRP A 106 -16.29 -7.09 -2.80
CA TRP A 106 -15.99 -6.84 -1.39
C TRP A 106 -14.48 -6.79 -1.13
N GLN A 107 -13.66 -7.58 -1.82
CA GLN A 107 -12.20 -7.57 -1.66
C GLN A 107 -11.60 -6.21 -2.04
N ARG A 108 -12.17 -5.57 -3.07
CA ARG A 108 -11.78 -4.21 -3.47
C ARG A 108 -12.21 -3.20 -2.41
N PHE A 109 -13.47 -3.22 -1.99
CA PHE A 109 -14.00 -2.23 -1.06
C PHE A 109 -13.40 -2.34 0.34
N VAL A 110 -13.32 -3.55 0.89
CA VAL A 110 -12.74 -3.80 2.22
C VAL A 110 -11.23 -3.54 2.19
N GLY A 111 -10.52 -4.06 1.18
CA GLY A 111 -9.08 -3.84 1.05
C GLY A 111 -8.73 -2.36 0.92
N PHE A 112 -9.47 -1.63 0.07
CA PHE A 112 -9.32 -0.18 -0.04
C PHE A 112 -9.69 0.54 1.27
N GLY A 113 -10.82 0.20 1.89
CA GLY A 113 -11.30 0.85 3.10
C GLY A 113 -10.32 0.75 4.26
N ILE A 114 -9.76 -0.44 4.51
CA ILE A 114 -8.78 -0.65 5.58
C ILE A 114 -7.53 0.21 5.33
N ALA A 115 -6.98 0.15 4.11
CA ALA A 115 -5.78 0.93 3.76
C ALA A 115 -6.05 2.44 3.82
N ALA A 116 -7.23 2.89 3.35
CA ALA A 116 -7.63 4.28 3.40
C ALA A 116 -7.76 4.77 4.85
N LEU A 117 -8.43 4.01 5.73
CA LEU A 117 -8.58 4.38 7.14
C LEU A 117 -7.22 4.53 7.84
N ALA A 118 -6.27 3.62 7.59
CA ALA A 118 -4.91 3.75 8.12
C ALA A 118 -4.21 5.02 7.59
N THR A 119 -4.30 5.29 6.29
CA THR A 119 -3.72 6.50 5.68
C THR A 119 -4.35 7.78 6.21
N PHE A 120 -5.69 7.84 6.28
CA PHE A 120 -6.42 9.00 6.78
C PHE A 120 -6.12 9.26 8.26
N GLY A 121 -6.12 8.21 9.09
CA GLY A 121 -5.78 8.33 10.50
C GLY A 121 -4.37 8.88 10.71
N LEU A 122 -3.39 8.37 9.97
CA LEU A 122 -2.02 8.87 10.01
C LEU A 122 -1.91 10.32 9.53
N ALA A 123 -2.60 10.68 8.46
CA ALA A 123 -2.61 12.05 7.94
C ALA A 123 -3.17 13.05 8.98
N LEU A 124 -4.32 12.72 9.60
CA LEU A 124 -4.91 13.56 10.66
C LEU A 124 -3.99 13.68 11.87
N TRP A 125 -3.31 12.60 12.26
CA TRP A 125 -2.35 12.63 13.35
C TRP A 125 -1.21 13.61 13.04
N LEU A 126 -0.57 13.49 11.87
CA LEU A 126 0.54 14.37 11.48
C LEU A 126 0.10 15.83 11.38
N ILE A 127 -1.08 16.11 10.82
CA ILE A 127 -1.63 17.46 10.76
C ILE A 127 -1.86 18.02 12.16
N GLY A 128 -2.52 17.26 13.04
CA GLY A 128 -2.81 17.69 14.40
C GLY A 128 -1.53 17.96 15.22
N ALA A 129 -0.55 17.07 15.12
CA ALA A 129 0.73 17.23 15.79
C ALA A 129 1.54 18.42 15.24
N GLY A 130 1.54 18.62 13.92
CA GLY A 130 2.17 19.76 13.28
C GLY A 130 1.54 21.08 13.72
N LEU A 131 0.21 21.18 13.69
CA LEU A 131 -0.51 22.36 14.16
C LEU A 131 -0.23 22.66 15.63
N TRP A 132 -0.24 21.63 16.50
CA TRP A 132 0.10 21.79 17.91
C TRP A 132 1.51 22.37 18.10
N SER A 133 2.50 21.84 17.37
CA SER A 133 3.89 22.31 17.47
C SER A 133 4.12 23.76 17.00
N LEU A 134 3.20 24.33 16.22
CA LEU A 134 3.30 25.71 15.74
C LEU A 134 2.70 26.73 16.73
N ILE A 135 1.88 26.28 17.69
CA ILE A 135 1.17 27.15 18.63
C ILE A 135 1.64 27.01 20.09
N SER A 136 2.51 26.04 20.37
CA SER A 136 3.11 25.78 21.68
C SER A 136 4.60 26.11 21.69
#